data_AF-A0A2S9G3L1-F1
#
_entry.id   AF-A0A2S9G3L1-F1
#
_cell.length_a   1.000
_cell.length_b   1.000
_cell.length_c   1.000
_cell.angle_alpha   90.00
_cell.angle_beta   90.00
_cell.angle_gamma   90.00
#
_symmetry.space_group_name_H-M   'P 1'
#
loop_
_entity.id
_entity.type
_entity.pdbx_description
1 polymer ?
#
loop_
_entity_poly.entity_id
_entity_poly.type
_entity_poly.pdbx_seq_one_letter_code
_entity_poly.pdbx_strand_id
1 'polypeptide(L)'
;VFSTEPCTDSPLFELPQVVVTPHLGASTAEAQDRAGTDVAASGKLALAGEFVPDAVNVGGGVVGEEVAPWLDLVRKLGLLVGVLS
;
A
#
# COMPACT_ATOMS: atom_id res chain seq x y z
N VAL A 1 0.16 -16.65 2.21
CA VAL A 1 0.73 -15.78 3.28
C VAL A 1 0.21 -16.26 4.62
N PHE A 2 0.97 -16.06 5.69
CA PHE A 2 0.60 -16.48 7.06
C PHE A 2 0.02 -15.29 7.83
N SER A 3 -0.72 -15.55 8.90
CA SER A 3 -1.32 -14.50 9.75
C SER A 3 -0.26 -13.66 10.48
N THR A 4 0.90 -14.26 10.77
CA THR A 4 2.07 -13.59 11.34
C THR A 4 3.30 -14.12 10.63
N GLU A 5 4.16 -13.21 10.16
CA GLU A 5 5.39 -13.54 9.44
C GLU A 5 6.58 -12.85 10.12
N PRO A 6 7.78 -13.49 10.18
CA PRO A 6 8.12 -14.81 9.62
C PRO A 6 7.42 -15.98 10.32
N CYS A 7 6.95 -16.96 9.55
CA CYS A 7 6.28 -18.15 10.07
C CYS A 7 7.15 -19.39 9.83
N THR A 8 7.60 -20.03 10.91
CA THR A 8 8.55 -21.17 10.85
C THR A 8 8.05 -22.42 11.58
N ASP A 9 6.89 -22.35 12.23
CA ASP A 9 6.38 -23.35 13.16
C ASP A 9 4.87 -23.60 13.01
N SER A 10 4.30 -23.25 11.85
CA SER A 10 2.86 -23.49 11.60
C SER A 10 2.55 -24.98 11.62
N PRO A 11 1.50 -25.42 12.34
CA PRO A 11 1.02 -26.81 12.26
C PRO A 11 0.65 -27.25 10.84
N LEU A 12 0.39 -26.29 9.94
CA LEU A 12 0.11 -26.57 8.54
C LEU A 12 1.32 -27.18 7.80
N PHE A 13 2.54 -27.05 8.33
CA PHE A 13 3.76 -27.62 7.72
C PHE A 13 3.82 -29.15 7.84
N GLU A 14 3.08 -29.71 8.81
CA GLU A 14 2.99 -31.16 9.04
C GLU A 14 1.91 -31.84 8.17
N LEU A 15 1.15 -31.08 7.38
CA LEU A 15 0.03 -31.58 6.60
C LEU A 15 0.43 -31.78 5.12
N PRO A 16 0.59 -33.02 4.63
CA PRO A 16 1.07 -33.27 3.26
C PRO A 16 0.11 -32.79 2.16
N GLN A 17 -1.18 -32.62 2.48
CA GLN A 17 -2.17 -32.05 1.57
C GLN A 17 -2.10 -30.51 1.45
N VAL A 18 -1.23 -29.84 2.22
CA VAL A 18 -1.07 -28.38 2.22
C VAL A 18 0.27 -28.00 1.60
N VAL A 19 0.22 -27.46 0.38
CA VAL A 19 1.40 -26.87 -0.26
C VAL A 19 1.59 -25.45 0.27
N VAL A 20 2.78 -25.15 0.80
CA VAL A 20 3.13 -23.82 1.32
C VAL A 20 4.31 -23.23 0.55
N THR A 21 4.33 -21.91 0.44
CA THR A 21 5.48 -21.14 -0.06
C THR A 21 5.70 -19.90 0.83
N PRO A 22 6.95 -19.52 1.14
CA PRO A 22 7.26 -18.43 2.07
C PRO A 22 7.10 -17.06 1.39
N HIS A 23 5.85 -16.62 1.21
CA HIS A 23 5.50 -15.32 0.64
C HIS A 23 6.18 -15.02 -0.71
N LEU A 24 6.27 -16.03 -1.57
CA LEU A 24 6.96 -15.91 -2.86
C LEU A 24 6.11 -15.27 -3.97
N GLY A 25 4.92 -14.75 -3.65
CA GLY A 25 3.95 -14.26 -4.65
C GLY A 25 4.48 -13.14 -5.53
N ALA A 26 5.35 -12.27 -5.00
CA ALA A 26 6.00 -11.19 -5.75
C ALA A 26 7.50 -11.42 -5.99
N SER A 27 8.02 -12.62 -5.66
CA SER A 27 9.44 -12.98 -5.78
C SER A 27 9.81 -13.42 -7.20
N THR A 28 9.45 -12.60 -8.18
CA THR A 28 9.74 -12.79 -9.61
C THR A 28 10.56 -11.61 -10.13
N ALA A 29 11.45 -11.83 -11.10
CA ALA A 29 12.27 -10.76 -11.67
C ALA A 29 11.41 -9.64 -12.28
N GLU A 30 10.33 -10.01 -12.95
CA GLU A 30 9.41 -9.10 -13.64
C GLU A 30 8.66 -8.20 -12.65
N ALA A 31 8.16 -8.76 -11.54
CA ALA A 31 7.50 -7.97 -10.50
C ALA A 31 8.46 -7.00 -9.81
N GLN A 32 9.71 -7.41 -9.55
CA GLN A 32 10.71 -6.55 -8.92
C GLN A 32 11.18 -5.43 -9.86
N ASP A 33 11.36 -5.72 -11.15
CA ASP A 33 11.66 -4.73 -12.19
C ASP A 33 10.51 -3.71 -12.33
N ARG A 34 9.27 -4.19 -12.37
CA ARG A 34 8.08 -3.32 -12.39
C ARG A 34 8.02 -2.41 -11.16
N ALA A 35 8.14 -2.98 -9.96
CA ALA A 35 8.14 -2.19 -8.73
C ALA A 35 9.24 -1.13 -8.72
N GLY A 36 10.43 -1.47 -9.22
CA GLY A 36 11.54 -0.53 -9.36
C GLY A 36 11.23 0.63 -10.33
N THR A 37 10.71 0.31 -11.51
CA THR A 37 10.35 1.33 -12.52
C THR A 37 9.20 2.24 -12.07
N ASP A 38 8.20 1.69 -11.39
CA ASP A 38 7.06 2.45 -10.83
C ASP A 38 7.55 3.42 -9.74
N VAL A 39 8.39 2.97 -8.80
CA VAL A 39 8.96 3.84 -7.76
C VAL A 39 9.90 4.89 -8.36
N ALA A 40 10.68 4.56 -9.39
CA ALA A 40 11.53 5.53 -10.08
C ALA A 40 10.71 6.63 -10.77
N ALA A 41 9.58 6.28 -11.40
CA ALA A 41 8.65 7.24 -11.99
C ALA A 41 8.03 8.16 -10.93
N SER A 42 7.55 7.59 -9.82
CA SER A 42 7.04 8.36 -8.68
C SER A 42 8.09 9.29 -8.08
N GLY A 43 9.33 8.83 -7.93
CA GLY A 43 10.45 9.63 -7.44
C GLY A 43 10.80 10.81 -8.37
N LYS A 44 10.73 10.61 -9.69
CA LYS A 44 10.94 11.68 -10.67
C LYS A 44 9.89 12.78 -10.53
N LEU A 45 8.61 12.41 -10.42
CA LEU A 45 7.51 13.38 -10.23
C LEU A 45 7.68 14.14 -8.91
N ALA A 46 8.00 13.43 -7.83
CA ALA A 46 8.22 14.02 -6.50
C ALA A 46 9.34 15.08 -6.53
N LEU A 47 10.49 14.76 -7.15
CA LEU A 47 11.63 15.67 -7.25
C LEU A 47 11.36 16.87 -8.19
N ALA A 48 10.47 16.71 -9.16
CA ALA A 48 10.00 17.81 -10.01
C ALA A 48 8.96 18.72 -9.32
N GLY A 49 8.52 18.37 -8.10
CA GLY A 49 7.43 19.08 -7.41
C GLY A 49 6.07 18.85 -8.06
N GLU A 50 5.95 17.80 -8.88
CA GLU A 50 4.72 17.41 -9.55
C GLU A 50 3.85 16.53 -8.65
N PHE A 51 2.57 16.41 -8.98
CA PHE A 51 1.67 15.50 -8.28
C PHE A 51 2.11 14.04 -8.47
N VAL A 52 2.17 13.29 -7.37
CA VAL A 52 2.59 11.87 -7.34
C VAL A 52 1.35 10.99 -7.12
N PRO A 53 0.84 10.28 -8.15
CA PRO A 53 -0.38 9.50 -8.05
C PRO A 53 -0.32 8.36 -7.04
N ASP A 54 0.85 7.73 -6.89
CA ASP A 54 1.05 6.57 -6.01
C ASP A 54 1.41 6.97 -4.57
N ALA A 55 1.33 8.27 -4.24
CA ALA A 55 1.62 8.74 -2.89
C ALA A 55 0.60 8.18 -1.90
N VAL A 56 1.07 7.34 -0.99
CA VAL A 56 0.25 6.73 0.08
C VAL A 56 -0.06 7.70 1.22
N ASN A 57 0.63 8.83 1.26
CA ASN A 57 0.41 9.92 2.19
C ASN A 57 0.61 11.27 1.47
N VAL A 58 -0.03 12.31 1.97
CA VAL A 58 0.22 13.67 1.51
C VAL A 58 1.35 14.26 2.35
N GLY A 59 2.55 14.29 1.79
CA GLY A 59 3.70 15.05 2.29
C GLY A 59 3.89 16.38 1.58
N GLY A 60 2.81 16.96 1.03
CA GLY A 60 2.85 18.30 0.43
C GLY A 60 3.14 19.37 1.47
N GLY A 61 3.48 20.58 1.02
CA GLY A 61 3.56 21.75 1.90
C GLY A 61 2.31 21.88 2.79
N VAL A 62 2.46 22.59 3.91
CA VAL A 62 1.46 22.69 4.98
C VAL A 62 0.05 22.86 4.40
N VAL A 63 -0.83 21.87 4.61
CA VAL A 63 -2.26 22.03 4.34
C VAL A 63 -2.68 23.26 5.12
N GLY A 64 -3.19 24.29 4.43
CA GLY A 64 -3.56 25.54 5.08
C GLY A 64 -4.45 25.28 6.30
N GLU A 65 -4.24 26.03 7.38
CA GLU A 65 -4.95 25.81 8.66
C GLU A 65 -6.48 25.81 8.50
N GLU A 66 -7.00 26.51 7.50
CA GLU A 66 -8.43 26.53 7.16
C GLU A 66 -8.93 25.22 6.54
N VAL A 67 -8.07 24.49 5.83
CA VAL A 67 -8.40 23.26 5.10
C VAL A 67 -8.17 22.01 5.96
N ALA A 68 -7.16 22.02 6.83
CA ALA A 68 -6.77 20.86 7.63
C ALA A 68 -7.92 20.23 8.47
N PRO A 69 -8.82 21.01 9.11
CA PRO A 69 -9.94 20.46 9.88
C PRO A 69 -10.95 19.66 9.03
N TRP A 70 -11.04 19.93 7.73
CA TRP A 70 -12.04 19.32 6.85
C TRP A 70 -11.65 17.92 6.35
N LEU A 71 -10.37 17.55 6.41
CA LEU A 71 -9.88 16.28 5.84
C LEU A 71 -10.55 15.07 6.48
N ASP A 72 -10.64 15.05 7.82
CA ASP A 72 -11.26 13.93 8.54
C ASP A 72 -12.79 13.92 8.37
N LEU A 73 -13.41 15.10 8.27
CA LEU A 73 -14.86 15.21 8.01
C LEU A 73 -15.22 14.65 6.64
N VAL A 74 -14.52 15.08 5.58
CA VAL A 74 -14.81 14.63 4.21
C VAL A 74 -14.53 13.13 4.06
N ARG A 75 -13.48 12.60 4.71
CA ARG A 75 -13.23 11.16 4.81
C ARG A 75 -14.42 10.41 5.41
N LYS A 76 -14.96 10.89 6.54
CA LYS A 76 -16.12 10.26 7.22
C LYS A 76 -17.41 10.38 6.40
N LEU A 77 -17.63 11.50 5.71
CA LEU A 77 -18.78 11.67 4.84
C LEU A 77 -18.71 10.73 3.62
N GLY A 78 -17.53 10.53 3.03
CA GLY A 78 -17.32 9.55 1.96
C GLY A 78 -17.63 8.12 2.42
N LEU A 79 -17.18 7.73 3.62
CA LEU A 79 -17.53 6.44 4.22
C LEU A 79 -19.04 6.29 4.43
N LEU A 80 -19.71 7.34 4.93
CA LEU A 80 -21.16 7.32 5.13
C LEU A 80 -21.91 7.13 3.81
N VAL A 81 -21.58 7.90 2.77
CA VAL A 81 -22.20 7.77 1.45
C VAL A 81 -21.96 6.38 0.86
N GLY A 82 -20.74 5.84 0.99
CA GLY A 82 -20.41 4.51 0.49
C GLY A 82 -21.15 3.36 1.21
N VAL A 83 -21.50 3.53 2.49
CA VAL A 83 -22.32 2.55 3.24
C VAL A 83 -23.81 2.66 2.87
N LEU A 84 -24.27 3.84 2.46
CA LEU A 84 -25.67 4.10 2.10
C LEU A 84 -26.01 3.81 0.63
N SER A 85 -25.01 3.54 -0.22
CA SER A 85 -25.16 3.24 -1.66
C SER A 85 -25.15 1.75 -1.92
#